data_AF-A0A0D0B1R6-F1
#
_entry.id   AF-A0A0D0B1R6-F1
#
_cell.length_a   1.000
_cell.length_b   1.000
_cell.length_c   1.000
_cell.angle_alpha   90.00
_cell.angle_beta   90.00
_cell.angle_gamma   90.00
#
_symmetry.space_group_name_H-M   'P 1'
#
loop_
_entity.id
_entity.type
_entity.pdbx_description
1 polymer ?
#
loop_
_entity_poly.entity_id
_entity_poly.type
_entity_poly.pdbx_seq_one_letter_code
_entity_poly.pdbx_strand_id
1 'polypeptide(L)'
;MAPLVPLVLTGLVAGVVVAQSEELLNCGSSTYFPSQYTCFDGDFLCPVLNGDIYIRCGDACYSTSQYSCSDDTLEPYNPDGPLEDCGTSSFDPSQYVCLDGDFLCPFMDGNATLRCGDACYAPSQYNCTNGQLAPVTAPSCIPNLGQNVICDDEGCTFLQCCPGLISVADHCRDPCELVPSDCPTSTAT
;
A
#
# COMPACT_ATOMS: atom_id res chain seq x y z
N MET A 1 13.85 66.29 -18.08
CA MET A 1 14.23 64.95 -18.55
C MET A 1 14.44 64.09 -17.31
N ALA A 2 13.44 63.30 -16.93
CA ALA A 2 13.49 62.41 -15.77
C ALA A 2 13.63 60.96 -16.27
N PRO A 3 14.50 60.12 -15.68
CA PRO A 3 14.65 58.74 -16.12
C PRO A 3 13.60 57.85 -15.45
N LEU A 4 12.91 57.05 -16.28
CA LEU A 4 12.04 55.97 -15.84
C LEU A 4 12.89 54.74 -15.54
N VAL A 5 12.87 54.28 -14.29
CA VAL A 5 13.50 53.03 -13.85
C VAL A 5 12.51 51.88 -14.08
N PRO A 6 12.86 50.80 -14.79
CA PRO A 6 11.99 49.64 -14.95
C PRO A 6 12.06 48.75 -13.71
N LEU A 7 10.93 48.60 -13.03
CA LEU A 7 10.71 47.64 -11.95
C LEU A 7 10.58 46.24 -12.56
N VAL A 8 11.60 45.41 -12.38
CA VAL A 8 11.57 43.99 -12.75
C VAL A 8 10.79 43.25 -11.66
N LEU A 9 9.56 42.86 -11.96
CA LEU A 9 8.71 42.06 -11.09
C LEU A 9 9.15 40.59 -11.20
N THR A 10 9.97 40.13 -10.26
CA THR A 10 10.29 38.70 -10.10
C THR A 10 9.06 37.98 -9.56
N GLY A 11 8.41 37.18 -10.41
CA GLY A 11 7.27 36.35 -10.03
C GLY A 11 7.69 35.22 -9.09
N LEU A 12 7.06 35.19 -7.91
CA LEU A 12 7.08 34.05 -7.00
C LEU A 12 6.29 32.90 -7.63
N VAL A 13 6.98 31.80 -7.95
CA VAL A 13 6.32 30.54 -8.31
C VAL A 13 5.98 29.84 -6.99
N ALA A 14 4.74 29.97 -6.53
CA ALA A 14 4.23 29.20 -5.41
C ALA A 14 4.15 27.73 -5.83
N GLY A 15 5.05 26.90 -5.31
CA GLY A 15 4.99 25.45 -5.47
C GLY A 15 3.77 24.92 -4.74
N VAL A 16 2.83 24.33 -5.48
CA VAL A 16 1.70 23.60 -4.91
C VAL A 16 2.23 22.26 -4.40
N VAL A 17 2.32 22.12 -3.08
CA VAL A 17 2.47 20.82 -2.42
C VAL A 17 1.14 20.09 -2.53
N VAL A 18 1.10 19.04 -3.35
CA VAL A 18 -0.03 18.11 -3.42
C VAL A 18 0.09 17.19 -2.21
N ALA A 19 -0.73 17.39 -1.20
CA ALA A 19 -0.87 16.46 -0.08
C ALA A 19 -1.39 15.13 -0.65
N GLN A 20 -0.64 14.05 -0.47
CA GLN A 20 -0.96 12.74 -1.00
C GLN A 20 -2.02 12.08 -0.11
N SER A 21 -3.28 12.34 -0.40
CA SER A 21 -4.40 11.55 0.12
C SER A 21 -4.47 10.25 -0.68
N GLU A 22 -4.37 9.11 -0.02
CA GLU A 22 -4.77 7.85 -0.64
C GLU A 22 -6.25 7.97 -1.05
N GLU A 23 -6.58 7.56 -2.28
CA GLU A 23 -7.93 7.72 -2.81
C GLU A 23 -8.90 6.85 -2.00
N LEU A 24 -9.90 7.48 -1.39
CA LEU A 24 -10.98 6.76 -0.72
C LEU A 24 -11.85 6.09 -1.78
N LEU A 25 -11.93 4.77 -1.71
CA LEU A 25 -12.78 3.96 -2.57
C LEU A 25 -14.11 3.66 -1.87
N ASN A 26 -15.14 3.37 -2.67
CA ASN A 26 -16.44 2.96 -2.14
C ASN A 26 -16.57 1.43 -2.18
N CYS A 27 -17.08 0.86 -1.09
CA CYS A 27 -17.53 -0.53 -0.99
C CYS A 27 -18.94 -0.51 -0.38
N GLY A 28 -19.95 -0.70 -1.23
CA GLY A 28 -21.35 -0.58 -0.86
C GLY A 28 -21.67 0.83 -0.38
N SER A 29 -22.06 0.95 0.88
CA SER A 29 -22.35 2.23 1.55
C SER A 29 -21.17 2.79 2.35
N SER A 30 -20.05 2.08 2.40
CA SER A 30 -18.85 2.45 3.15
C SER A 30 -17.76 3.02 2.23
N THR A 31 -16.95 3.92 2.77
CA THR A 31 -15.69 4.34 2.14
C THR A 31 -14.52 3.67 2.86
N TYR A 32 -13.47 3.32 2.12
CA TYR A 32 -12.31 2.62 2.68
C TYR A 32 -11.01 3.04 2.02
N PHE A 33 -9.91 2.83 2.73
CA PHE A 33 -8.56 2.94 2.19
C PHE A 33 -8.10 1.57 1.67
N PRO A 34 -7.67 1.45 0.41
CA PRO A 34 -7.22 0.18 -0.16
C PRO A 34 -5.99 -0.39 0.56
N SER A 35 -5.17 0.44 1.20
CA SER A 35 -4.09 0.00 2.11
C SER A 35 -4.57 -0.72 3.38
N GLN A 36 -5.83 -0.55 3.79
CA GLN A 36 -6.36 -1.07 5.05
C GLN A 36 -7.48 -2.10 4.86
N TYR A 37 -8.18 -2.08 3.72
CA TYR A 37 -9.27 -3.01 3.45
C TYR A 37 -9.32 -3.42 1.98
N THR A 38 -9.84 -4.61 1.74
CA THR A 38 -10.23 -5.09 0.42
C THR A 38 -11.75 -5.21 0.36
N CYS A 39 -12.34 -4.70 -0.73
CA CYS A 39 -13.77 -4.82 -1.00
C CYS A 39 -14.04 -6.09 -1.83
N PHE A 40 -14.97 -6.91 -1.36
CA PHE A 40 -15.48 -8.10 -2.00
C PHE A 40 -16.98 -7.92 -2.30
N ASP A 41 -17.41 -8.44 -3.45
CA ASP A 41 -18.82 -8.48 -3.89
C ASP A 41 -19.55 -7.12 -3.92
N GLY A 42 -18.79 -6.03 -3.84
CA GLY A 42 -19.29 -4.66 -3.90
C GLY A 42 -19.85 -4.12 -2.58
N ASP A 43 -19.86 -4.87 -1.48
CA ASP A 43 -20.37 -4.41 -0.18
C ASP A 43 -19.71 -5.05 1.06
N PHE A 44 -18.77 -5.99 0.89
CA PHE A 44 -18.12 -6.69 1.99
C PHE A 44 -16.65 -6.26 2.14
N LEU A 45 -16.25 -5.76 3.32
CA LEU A 45 -14.90 -5.28 3.57
C LEU A 45 -14.11 -6.27 4.44
N CYS A 46 -12.98 -6.75 3.92
CA CYS A 46 -11.99 -7.49 4.72
C CYS A 46 -10.76 -6.65 5.02
N PRO A 47 -10.24 -6.70 6.27
CA PRO A 47 -9.08 -5.90 6.66
C PRO A 47 -7.77 -6.44 6.08
N VAL A 48 -6.81 -5.55 5.90
CA VAL A 48 -5.40 -5.88 5.68
C VAL A 48 -4.69 -5.73 7.02
N LEU A 49 -4.16 -6.82 7.59
CA LEU A 49 -3.54 -6.83 8.92
C LEU A 49 -2.06 -7.20 8.79
N ASN A 50 -1.17 -6.29 9.21
CA ASN A 50 0.29 -6.50 9.14
C ASN A 50 0.82 -6.82 7.72
N GLY A 51 0.11 -6.37 6.68
CA GLY A 51 0.43 -6.69 5.29
C GLY A 51 -0.24 -7.97 4.77
N ASP A 52 -0.78 -8.80 5.66
CA ASP A 52 -1.58 -9.97 5.28
C ASP A 52 -2.98 -9.51 4.87
N ILE A 53 -3.35 -9.87 3.64
CA ILE A 53 -4.67 -9.56 3.09
C ILE A 53 -5.63 -10.63 3.59
N TYR A 54 -6.66 -10.20 4.32
CA TYR A 54 -7.74 -11.12 4.66
C TYR A 54 -8.73 -11.16 3.50
N ILE A 55 -9.18 -12.35 3.17
CA ILE A 55 -10.08 -12.61 2.06
C ILE A 55 -11.40 -13.17 2.58
N ARG A 56 -12.45 -13.02 1.77
CA ARG A 56 -13.80 -13.46 2.13
C ARG A 56 -13.97 -14.97 2.01
N CYS A 57 -14.66 -15.58 2.97
CA CYS A 57 -15.24 -16.92 2.89
C CYS A 57 -16.61 -16.90 3.55
N GLY A 58 -17.68 -17.09 2.77
CA GLY A 58 -19.04 -16.86 3.26
C GLY A 58 -19.19 -15.47 3.89
N ASP A 59 -19.49 -15.42 5.18
CA ASP A 59 -19.69 -14.17 5.94
C ASP A 59 -18.47 -13.75 6.79
N ALA A 60 -17.31 -14.40 6.60
CA ALA A 60 -16.11 -14.16 7.39
C ALA A 60 -14.93 -13.71 6.53
N CYS A 61 -13.99 -13.00 7.16
CA CYS A 61 -12.68 -12.70 6.60
C CYS A 61 -11.64 -13.62 7.24
N TYR A 62 -10.78 -14.23 6.43
CA TYR A 62 -9.75 -15.14 6.92
C TYR A 62 -8.38 -14.86 6.29
N SER A 63 -7.33 -15.33 6.98
CA SER A 63 -5.98 -15.36 6.45
C SER A 63 -5.71 -16.72 5.81
N THR A 64 -5.29 -16.70 4.54
CA THR A 64 -4.91 -17.91 3.78
C THR A 64 -3.74 -18.68 4.38
N SER A 65 -2.98 -18.05 5.28
CA SER A 65 -1.89 -18.69 6.01
C SER A 65 -2.37 -19.65 7.11
N GLN A 66 -3.62 -19.50 7.56
CA GLN A 66 -4.17 -20.22 8.73
C GLN A 66 -5.41 -21.03 8.40
N TYR A 67 -6.19 -20.58 7.43
CA TYR A 67 -7.44 -21.21 7.03
C TYR A 67 -7.51 -21.30 5.51
N SER A 68 -8.36 -22.20 5.04
CA SER A 68 -8.82 -22.26 3.66
C SER A 68 -10.35 -22.13 3.61
N CYS A 69 -10.90 -21.95 2.41
CA CYS A 69 -12.33 -21.76 2.22
C CYS A 69 -12.85 -22.79 1.23
N SER A 70 -13.74 -23.65 1.72
CA SER A 70 -14.39 -24.69 0.93
C SER A 70 -15.91 -24.55 1.08
N ASP A 71 -16.62 -24.33 -0.02
CA ASP A 71 -18.09 -24.18 -0.04
C ASP A 71 -18.60 -23.17 1.01
N ASP A 72 -18.04 -21.96 0.99
CA ASP A 72 -18.31 -20.87 1.96
C ASP A 72 -18.02 -21.23 3.44
N THR A 73 -17.33 -22.34 3.68
CA THR A 73 -16.96 -22.82 5.02
C THR A 73 -15.46 -22.68 5.25
N LEU A 74 -15.11 -22.03 6.35
CA LEU A 74 -13.72 -21.92 6.78
C LEU A 74 -13.24 -23.24 7.38
N GLU A 75 -12.15 -23.76 6.82
CA GLU A 75 -11.46 -24.94 7.31
C GLU A 75 -10.03 -24.59 7.75
N PRO A 76 -9.44 -25.28 8.74
CA PRO A 76 -8.03 -25.10 9.07
C PRO A 76 -7.14 -25.43 7.88
N TYR A 77 -6.16 -24.57 7.59
CA TYR A 77 -5.22 -24.81 6.50
C TYR A 77 -4.45 -26.12 6.70
N ASN A 78 -4.49 -26.98 5.70
CA ASN A 78 -3.75 -28.24 5.66
C ASN A 78 -2.86 -28.27 4.40
N PRO A 79 -1.53 -28.15 4.53
CA PRO A 79 -0.62 -28.17 3.37
C PRO A 79 -0.57 -29.56 2.69
N ASP A 80 -0.97 -30.62 3.39
CA ASP A 80 -1.14 -31.97 2.84
C ASP A 80 -2.62 -32.27 2.52
N GLY A 81 -3.44 -31.23 2.47
CA GLY A 81 -4.86 -31.29 2.17
C GLY A 81 -5.14 -31.69 0.72
N PRO A 82 -6.38 -32.09 0.42
CA PRO A 82 -6.80 -32.26 -0.97
C PRO A 82 -6.73 -30.92 -1.71
N LEU A 83 -6.73 -30.99 -3.05
CA LEU A 83 -6.97 -29.82 -3.88
C LEU A 83 -8.37 -29.26 -3.56
N GLU A 84 -8.49 -27.94 -3.55
CA GLU A 84 -9.75 -27.24 -3.33
C GLU A 84 -10.37 -26.84 -4.66
N ASP A 85 -11.69 -26.67 -4.70
CA ASP A 85 -12.39 -26.26 -5.90
C ASP A 85 -12.56 -24.74 -5.97
N CYS A 86 -12.30 -24.18 -7.15
CA CYS A 86 -12.59 -22.80 -7.51
C CYS A 86 -13.33 -22.78 -8.84
N GLY A 87 -14.64 -22.58 -8.77
CA GLY A 87 -15.54 -22.68 -9.90
C GLY A 87 -15.53 -24.08 -10.51
N THR A 88 -14.82 -24.24 -11.62
CA THR A 88 -14.70 -25.53 -12.35
C THR A 88 -13.30 -26.13 -12.31
N SER A 89 -12.36 -25.47 -11.62
CA SER A 89 -10.96 -25.88 -11.53
C SER A 89 -10.62 -26.27 -10.10
N SER A 90 -9.81 -27.31 -9.90
CA SER A 90 -9.24 -27.60 -8.60
C SER A 90 -7.83 -27.00 -8.49
N PHE A 91 -7.46 -26.46 -7.32
CA PHE A 91 -6.20 -25.75 -7.09
C PHE A 91 -5.53 -26.16 -5.79
N ASP A 92 -4.23 -25.86 -5.68
CA ASP A 92 -3.45 -26.01 -4.46
C ASP A 92 -3.55 -24.72 -3.64
N PRO A 93 -4.16 -24.74 -2.44
CA PRO A 93 -4.35 -23.55 -1.61
C PRO A 93 -3.03 -22.96 -1.09
N SER A 94 -1.91 -23.68 -1.22
CA SER A 94 -0.57 -23.14 -0.94
C SER A 94 -0.01 -22.26 -2.07
N GLN A 95 -0.57 -22.36 -3.28
CA GLN A 95 -0.08 -21.69 -4.48
C GLN A 95 -1.06 -20.67 -5.07
N TYR A 96 -2.36 -20.86 -4.82
CA TYR A 96 -3.43 -20.01 -5.36
C TYR A 96 -4.49 -19.70 -4.33
N VAL A 97 -5.15 -18.57 -4.52
CA VAL A 97 -6.35 -18.16 -3.82
C VAL A 97 -7.53 -18.16 -4.80
N CYS A 98 -8.68 -18.69 -4.37
CA CYS A 98 -9.93 -18.55 -5.09
C CYS A 98 -10.64 -17.26 -4.68
N LEU A 99 -10.96 -16.43 -5.67
CA LEU A 99 -11.66 -15.16 -5.49
C LEU A 99 -12.99 -15.21 -6.24
N ASP A 100 -14.02 -14.61 -5.66
CA ASP A 100 -15.39 -14.51 -6.22
C ASP A 100 -16.00 -15.86 -6.66
N GLY A 101 -15.52 -16.97 -6.09
CA GLY A 101 -16.01 -18.33 -6.33
C GLY A 101 -15.52 -19.00 -7.62
N ASP A 102 -14.89 -18.28 -8.56
CA ASP A 102 -14.46 -18.85 -9.84
C ASP A 102 -13.15 -18.27 -10.42
N PHE A 103 -12.50 -17.34 -9.72
CA PHE A 103 -11.29 -16.66 -10.21
C PHE A 103 -10.05 -17.04 -9.40
N LEU A 104 -9.12 -17.76 -10.03
CA LEU A 104 -7.87 -18.18 -9.39
C LEU A 104 -6.76 -17.13 -9.53
N CYS A 105 -6.22 -16.72 -8.38
CA CYS A 105 -5.08 -15.82 -8.32
C CYS A 105 -3.87 -16.48 -7.66
N PRO A 106 -2.66 -16.39 -8.24
CA PRO A 106 -1.47 -16.99 -7.66
C PRO A 106 -0.99 -16.18 -6.46
N PHE A 107 -0.25 -16.81 -5.56
CA PHE A 107 0.52 -16.07 -4.56
C PHE A 107 1.74 -15.42 -5.23
N MET A 108 2.00 -14.15 -4.94
CA MET A 108 3.19 -13.42 -5.38
C MET A 108 3.96 -12.92 -4.16
N ASP A 109 5.26 -13.22 -4.10
CA ASP A 109 6.13 -12.87 -2.97
C ASP A 109 5.57 -13.31 -1.60
N GLY A 110 4.96 -14.50 -1.56
CA GLY A 110 4.36 -15.09 -0.36
C GLY A 110 3.00 -14.51 0.05
N ASN A 111 2.47 -13.55 -0.71
CA ASN A 111 1.17 -12.94 -0.43
C ASN A 111 0.12 -13.36 -1.46
N ALA A 112 -1.11 -13.55 -1.00
CA ALA A 112 -2.26 -13.75 -1.88
C ALA A 112 -2.42 -12.51 -2.77
N THR A 113 -2.69 -12.73 -4.05
CA THR A 113 -2.99 -11.62 -4.98
C THR A 113 -4.48 -11.42 -5.09
N LEU A 114 -4.88 -10.21 -5.45
CA LEU A 114 -6.29 -9.81 -5.55
C LEU A 114 -6.72 -9.69 -7.00
N ARG A 115 -8.03 -9.76 -7.24
CA ARG A 115 -8.62 -9.60 -8.57
C ARG A 115 -8.87 -8.12 -8.87
N CYS A 116 -8.50 -7.70 -10.07
CA CYS A 116 -8.93 -6.44 -10.67
C CYS A 116 -9.38 -6.67 -12.11
N GLY A 117 -10.69 -6.67 -12.34
CA GLY A 117 -11.24 -7.08 -13.64
C GLY A 117 -10.86 -8.54 -13.94
N ASP A 118 -10.06 -8.75 -14.99
CA ASP A 118 -9.59 -10.07 -15.41
C ASP A 118 -8.12 -10.35 -15.03
N ALA A 119 -7.50 -9.49 -14.20
CA ALA A 119 -6.11 -9.60 -13.79
C ALA A 119 -5.96 -9.86 -12.29
N CYS A 120 -4.92 -10.60 -11.93
CA CYS A 120 -4.42 -10.67 -10.56
C CYS A 120 -3.37 -9.58 -10.31
N TYR A 121 -3.41 -8.95 -9.14
CA TYR A 121 -2.44 -7.93 -8.76
C TYR A 121 -2.00 -8.05 -7.30
N ALA A 122 -0.77 -7.62 -7.03
CA ALA A 122 -0.29 -7.42 -5.67
C ALA A 122 -0.73 -6.04 -5.18
N PRO A 123 -1.54 -5.93 -4.11
CA PRO A 123 -1.99 -4.63 -3.60
C PRO A 123 -0.87 -3.77 -3.01
N SER A 124 0.30 -4.37 -2.74
CA SER A 124 1.52 -3.62 -2.40
C SER A 124 2.11 -2.84 -3.58
N GLN A 125 1.72 -3.17 -4.81
CA GLN A 125 2.29 -2.61 -6.05
C GLN A 125 1.24 -1.91 -6.92
N TYR A 126 -0.03 -2.31 -6.85
CA TYR A 126 -1.11 -1.76 -7.66
C TYR A 126 -2.38 -1.55 -6.84
N ASN A 127 -3.17 -0.54 -7.22
CA ASN A 127 -4.54 -0.33 -6.77
C ASN A 127 -5.49 -0.70 -7.90
N CYS A 128 -6.67 -1.21 -7.54
CA CYS A 128 -7.75 -1.46 -8.50
C CYS A 128 -8.85 -0.42 -8.37
N THR A 129 -9.08 0.35 -9.42
CA THR A 129 -10.17 1.34 -9.49
C THR A 129 -10.99 1.11 -10.75
N ASN A 130 -12.29 0.88 -10.62
CA ASN A 130 -13.19 0.60 -11.75
C ASN A 130 -12.70 -0.54 -12.67
N GLY A 131 -12.11 -1.59 -12.09
CA GLY A 131 -11.55 -2.72 -12.85
C GLY A 131 -10.25 -2.40 -13.60
N GLN A 132 -9.61 -1.27 -13.31
CA GLN A 132 -8.33 -0.87 -13.90
C GLN A 132 -7.24 -0.82 -12.84
N LEU A 133 -6.08 -1.40 -13.18
CA LEU A 133 -4.89 -1.36 -12.35
C LEU A 133 -4.17 -0.03 -12.53
N ALA A 134 -3.94 0.66 -11.42
CA ALA A 134 -3.04 1.79 -11.33
C ALA A 134 -1.88 1.39 -10.41
N PRO A 135 -0.61 1.65 -10.76
CA PRO A 135 0.49 1.39 -9.84
C PRO A 135 0.29 2.19 -8.55
N VAL A 136 0.50 1.54 -7.41
CA VAL A 136 0.66 2.25 -6.13
C VAL A 136 1.89 3.13 -6.34
N THR A 137 1.66 4.43 -6.41
CA THR A 137 2.77 5.37 -6.40
C THR A 137 3.38 5.22 -5.02
N ALA A 138 4.65 4.80 -4.95
CA ALA A 138 5.34 4.66 -3.66
C ALA A 138 5.06 5.91 -2.83
N PRO A 139 4.76 5.76 -1.51
CA PRO A 139 4.58 6.94 -0.67
C PRO A 139 5.77 7.84 -0.94
N SER A 140 5.49 9.09 -1.31
CA SER A 140 6.52 10.09 -1.56
C SER A 140 7.24 10.30 -0.24
N CYS A 141 8.24 9.47 -0.01
CA CYS A 141 9.04 9.55 1.17
C CYS A 141 9.95 10.76 1.01
N ILE A 142 10.21 11.42 2.12
CA ILE A 142 11.01 12.63 2.12
C ILE A 142 12.48 12.18 2.02
N PRO A 143 13.20 12.56 0.94
CA PRO A 143 14.59 12.14 0.76
C PRO A 143 15.49 12.76 1.84
N ASN A 144 16.76 12.35 1.89
CA ASN A 144 17.74 12.98 2.78
C ASN A 144 17.79 14.50 2.51
N LEU A 145 17.69 15.30 3.58
CA LEU A 145 17.53 16.76 3.56
C LEU A 145 16.25 17.27 2.85
N GLY A 146 15.32 16.39 2.53
CA GLY A 146 13.98 16.76 2.11
C GLY A 146 13.22 17.39 3.28
N GLN A 147 12.36 18.35 2.95
CA GLN A 147 11.52 19.07 3.90
C GLN A 147 10.06 18.87 3.52
N ASN A 148 9.22 18.53 4.48
CA ASN A 148 7.77 18.67 4.34
C ASN A 148 7.27 19.21 5.66
N VAL A 149 7.07 20.53 5.71
CA VAL A 149 6.77 21.24 6.95
C VAL A 149 5.37 20.85 7.41
N ILE A 150 5.30 20.07 8.48
CA ILE A 150 4.10 19.96 9.33
C ILE A 150 4.59 20.15 10.78
N CYS A 151 5.04 21.37 11.06
CA CYS A 151 5.21 21.86 12.42
C CYS A 151 4.18 22.97 12.61
N ASP A 152 3.18 22.73 13.44
CA ASP A 152 2.30 23.76 13.97
C ASP A 152 2.69 24.08 15.42
N ASP A 153 1.92 24.96 16.07
CA ASP A 153 2.13 25.34 17.46
C ASP A 153 1.91 24.18 18.46
N GLU A 154 1.46 23.01 18.00
CA GLU A 154 1.20 21.81 18.81
C GLU A 154 2.34 20.77 18.70
N GLY A 155 3.27 20.94 17.74
CA GLY A 155 4.49 20.14 17.60
C GLY A 155 4.81 19.78 16.15
N CYS A 156 5.99 19.21 15.91
CA CYS A 156 6.34 18.65 14.60
C CYS A 156 5.83 17.21 14.50
N THR A 157 4.99 16.92 13.52
CA THR A 157 4.57 15.54 13.23
C THR A 157 5.73 14.75 12.60
N PHE A 158 5.75 13.44 12.82
CA PHE A 158 6.80 12.55 12.34
C PHE A 158 6.86 12.57 10.80
N LEU A 159 8.00 12.97 10.21
CA LEU A 159 8.16 12.96 8.76
C LEU A 159 8.16 11.52 8.23
N GLN A 160 7.45 11.27 7.11
CA GLN A 160 7.57 10.01 6.36
C GLN A 160 8.89 9.97 5.58
N CYS A 161 9.98 9.73 6.30
CA CYS A 161 11.30 9.62 5.71
C CYS A 161 11.45 8.36 4.85
N CYS A 162 12.29 8.44 3.82
CA CYS A 162 12.61 7.25 3.02
C CYS A 162 13.27 6.16 3.87
N PRO A 163 13.11 4.88 3.50
CA PRO A 163 13.75 3.77 4.21
C PRO A 163 15.24 4.04 4.44
N GLY A 164 15.70 3.87 5.68
CA GLY A 164 17.09 4.13 6.10
C GLY A 164 17.35 5.55 6.62
N LEU A 165 16.37 6.46 6.54
CA LEU A 165 16.46 7.81 7.09
C LEU A 165 15.63 7.94 8.38
N ILE A 166 16.02 8.86 9.24
CA ILE A 166 15.30 9.20 10.47
C ILE A 166 14.76 10.63 10.41
N SER A 167 13.57 10.83 10.99
CA SER A 167 12.97 12.15 11.14
C SER A 167 13.71 12.91 12.24
N VAL A 168 14.39 14.00 11.87
CA VAL A 168 15.07 14.89 12.82
C VAL A 168 14.59 16.31 12.58
N ALA A 169 13.84 16.82 13.55
CA ALA A 169 13.13 18.09 13.44
C ALA A 169 12.20 18.10 12.21
N ASP A 170 12.45 19.01 11.27
CA ASP A 170 11.67 19.23 10.07
C ASP A 170 12.24 18.53 8.81
N HIS A 171 13.27 17.69 8.97
CA HIS A 171 13.98 17.05 7.86
C HIS A 171 14.19 15.56 8.09
N CYS A 172 14.35 14.83 6.99
CA CYS A 172 14.85 13.47 7.01
C CYS A 172 16.38 13.47 6.90
N ARG A 173 17.06 12.79 7.83
CA ARG A 173 18.51 12.67 7.83
C ARG A 173 18.95 11.21 7.85
N ASP A 174 20.10 10.98 7.24
CA ASP A 174 20.80 9.71 7.38
C ASP A 174 21.34 9.62 8.82
N PRO A 175 21.07 8.53 9.56
CA PRO A 175 21.64 8.29 10.89
C PRO A 175 23.17 8.47 10.92
N CYS A 176 23.85 8.16 9.81
CA CYS A 176 25.30 8.27 9.66
C CYS A 176 25.82 9.70 9.67
N GLU A 177 25.00 10.68 9.31
CA GLU A 177 25.38 12.10 9.41
C GLU A 177 25.33 12.60 10.86
N LEU A 178 24.51 11.97 11.69
CA LEU A 178 24.28 12.38 13.07
C LEU A 178 25.23 11.68 14.03
N VAL A 179 25.47 10.39 13.78
CA VAL A 179 26.37 9.56 14.60
C VAL A 179 27.26 8.74 13.66
N PRO A 180 28.37 9.32 13.16
CA PRO A 180 29.25 8.66 12.19
C PRO A 180 29.91 7.37 12.70
N SER A 181 29.92 7.15 14.02
CA SER A 181 30.53 5.99 14.66
C SER A 181 29.72 4.70 14.51
N ASP A 182 28.43 4.78 14.17
CA ASP A 182 27.53 3.62 14.15
C ASP A 182 27.30 3.08 12.73
N CYS A 183 28.00 3.62 11.74
CA CYS A 183 27.79 3.25 10.36
C CYS A 183 28.78 2.22 9.85
N PRO A 184 28.32 1.20 9.09
CA PRO A 184 29.21 0.28 8.43
C PRO A 184 30.10 1.10 7.49
N THR A 185 31.41 1.01 7.70
CA THR A 185 32.40 1.58 6.78
C THR A 185 32.26 0.83 5.47
N SER A 186 31.43 1.36 4.57
CA SER A 186 31.29 0.85 3.22
C SER A 186 32.67 0.94 2.58
N THR A 187 33.33 -0.21 2.51
CA THR A 187 34.67 -0.35 2.01
C THR A 187 34.54 -0.24 0.50
N ALA A 188 34.77 0.97 -0.03
CA ALA A 188 34.79 1.22 -1.46
C ALA A 188 35.83 0.28 -2.10
N THR A 189 35.37 -0.59 -2.99
CA THR A 189 36.20 -1.32 -3.95
C THR A 189 35.98 -0.71 -5.33
#